data_AF-A0AA41QNL1-F1
#
_entry.id   AF-A0AA41QNL1-F1
#
_cell.length_a   1.000
_cell.length_b   1.000
_cell.length_c   1.000
_cell.angle_alpha   90.00
_cell.angle_beta   90.00
_cell.angle_gamma   90.00
#
_symmetry.space_group_name_H-M   'P 1'
#
loop_
_entity.id
_entity.type
_entity.pdbx_description
1 polymer ?
#
loop_
_entity_poly.entity_id
_entity_poly.type
_entity_poly.pdbx_seq_one_letter_code
_entity_poly.pdbx_strand_id
1 'polypeptide(L)'
;MTPRRLDAFERTALGKLAQVESLELGTQTVIGFGRPALERLCSLGLAQRVADAPTVYAITSDGYRCIYGMSQAEFEAHPANAKPPPLRQWQWPPVA
;
A
#
# COMPACT_ATOMS: atom_id res chain seq x y z
N MET A 1 -6.09 -17.24 -1.00
CA MET A 1 -5.82 -16.43 -2.20
C MET A 1 -4.53 -16.94 -2.83
N THR A 2 -4.47 -17.05 -4.17
CA THR A 2 -3.24 -17.45 -4.86
C THR A 2 -2.26 -16.27 -4.88
N PRO A 3 -0.96 -16.46 -4.55
CA PRO A 3 0.03 -15.39 -4.58
C PRO A 3 0.10 -14.72 -5.95
N ARG A 4 -0.09 -13.40 -6.01
CA ARG A 4 -0.02 -12.62 -7.25
C ARG A 4 1.06 -11.56 -7.14
N ARG A 5 1.91 -11.47 -8.17
CA ARG A 5 2.85 -10.35 -8.31
C ARG A 5 2.09 -9.07 -8.65
N LEU A 6 2.40 -7.99 -7.95
CA LEU A 6 1.92 -6.65 -8.26
C LEU A 6 2.58 -6.18 -9.54
N ASP A 7 1.83 -5.49 -10.40
CA ASP A 7 2.35 -4.82 -11.59
C ASP A 7 3.03 -3.48 -11.25
N ALA A 8 3.64 -2.82 -12.24
CA ALA A 8 4.37 -1.57 -12.00
C ALA A 8 3.50 -0.46 -11.41
N PHE A 9 2.23 -0.37 -11.81
CA PHE A 9 1.30 0.65 -11.32
C PHE A 9 0.87 0.35 -9.88
N GLU A 10 0.58 -0.91 -9.57
CA GLU A 10 0.20 -1.37 -8.23
C GLU A 10 1.35 -1.20 -7.24
N ARG A 11 2.60 -1.49 -7.66
CA ARG A 11 3.80 -1.24 -6.85
C ARG A 11 3.99 0.25 -6.56
N THR A 12 3.80 1.10 -7.57
CA THR A 12 3.92 2.55 -7.41
C THR A 12 2.83 3.09 -6.50
N ALA A 13 1.58 2.65 -6.68
CA ALA A 13 0.45 3.01 -5.85
C ALA A 13 0.65 2.61 -4.38
N LEU A 14 1.01 1.35 -4.14
CA LEU A 14 1.24 0.84 -2.79
C LEU A 14 2.45 1.53 -2.14
N GLY A 15 3.53 1.75 -2.90
CA GLY A 15 4.69 2.49 -2.42
C GLY A 15 4.37 3.92 -2.01
N LYS A 16 3.44 4.59 -2.70
CA LYS A 16 2.96 5.92 -2.30
C LYS A 16 2.06 5.87 -1.08
N LEU A 17 1.12 4.92 -1.03
CA LEU A 17 0.28 4.70 0.15
C LEU A 17 1.07 4.35 1.42
N ALA A 18 2.29 3.81 1.31
CA ALA A 18 3.16 3.61 2.47
C ALA A 18 3.91 4.88 2.92
N GLN A 19 4.00 5.90 2.06
CA GLN A 19 4.64 7.18 2.39
C GLN A 19 3.66 8.19 2.99
N VAL A 20 2.37 8.05 2.67
CA VAL A 20 1.32 8.96 3.13
C VAL A 20 0.23 8.16 3.83
N GLU A 21 -0.31 8.67 4.92
CA GLU A 21 -1.35 7.99 5.70
C GLU A 21 -2.61 7.70 4.87
N SER A 22 -2.98 8.64 3.99
CA SER A 22 -4.04 8.47 3.00
C SER A 22 -3.76 9.26 1.72
N LEU A 23 -4.34 8.80 0.61
CA LEU A 23 -4.14 9.37 -0.72
C LEU A 23 -5.49 9.69 -1.38
N GLU A 24 -5.69 10.96 -1.73
CA GLU A 24 -6.89 11.45 -2.41
C GLU A 24 -6.73 11.44 -3.94
N LEU A 25 -7.71 10.87 -4.64
CA LEU A 25 -7.81 10.96 -6.10
C LEU A 25 -8.27 12.36 -6.51
N GLY A 26 -7.37 13.12 -7.16
CA GLY A 26 -7.72 14.37 -7.87
C GLY A 26 -6.89 15.60 -7.48
N THR A 27 -6.31 15.62 -6.29
CA THR A 27 -5.50 16.76 -5.82
C THR A 27 -4.12 16.79 -6.45
N GLN A 28 -3.55 15.62 -6.76
CA GLN A 28 -2.38 15.44 -7.61
C GLN A 28 -2.48 14.05 -8.20
N THR A 29 -2.87 13.90 -9.47
CA THR A 29 -2.71 12.63 -10.17
C THR A 29 -1.23 12.28 -10.10
N VAL A 30 -0.86 11.41 -9.16
CA VAL A 30 0.54 11.03 -8.94
C VAL A 30 1.00 10.41 -10.25
N ILE A 31 1.93 11.09 -10.93
CA ILE A 31 2.55 10.62 -12.15
C ILE A 31 3.07 9.19 -11.86
N GLY A 32 2.39 8.17 -12.41
CA GLY A 32 2.80 6.78 -12.25
C GLY A 32 1.75 5.76 -11.81
N PHE A 33 0.51 6.12 -11.43
CA PHE A 33 -0.62 5.17 -11.29
C PHE A 33 -1.99 5.86 -11.29
N GLY A 34 -3.02 5.13 -11.72
CA GLY A 34 -4.42 5.61 -11.74
C GLY A 34 -5.32 4.87 -10.75
N ARG A 35 -6.58 5.31 -10.65
CA ARG A 35 -7.63 4.64 -9.86
C ARG A 35 -7.68 3.12 -10.04
N PRO A 36 -7.57 2.54 -11.26
CA PRO A 36 -7.62 1.08 -11.42
C PRO A 36 -6.55 0.31 -10.65
N ALA A 37 -5.39 0.91 -10.36
CA ALA A 37 -4.35 0.26 -9.55
C ALA A 37 -4.76 0.22 -8.08
N LEU A 38 -5.30 1.32 -7.54
CA LEU A 38 -5.80 1.40 -6.17
C LEU A 38 -6.96 0.44 -5.91
N GLU A 39 -7.90 0.34 -6.86
CA GLU A 39 -9.03 -0.58 -6.78
C GLU A 39 -8.59 -2.05 -6.77
N ARG A 40 -7.53 -2.37 -7.55
CA ARG A 40 -6.91 -3.70 -7.52
C ARG A 40 -6.20 -4.00 -6.21
N LEU A 41 -5.51 -3.02 -5.62
CA LEU A 41 -4.96 -3.16 -4.27
C LEU A 41 -6.04 -3.36 -3.22
N CYS A 42 -7.20 -2.68 -3.34
CA CYS A 42 -8.35 -2.90 -2.46
C CYS A 42 -8.90 -4.32 -2.60
N SER A 43 -9.02 -4.81 -3.83
CA SER A 43 -9.47 -6.19 -4.09
C SER A 43 -8.51 -7.24 -3.52
N LEU A 44 -7.24 -6.89 -3.33
CA LEU A 44 -6.23 -7.73 -2.69
C LEU A 44 -6.14 -7.55 -1.16
N GLY A 45 -6.91 -6.62 -0.58
CA GLY A 45 -6.84 -6.27 0.84
C GLY A 45 -5.59 -5.48 1.24
N LEU A 46 -4.81 -4.97 0.27
CA LEU A 46 -3.57 -4.20 0.51
C LEU A 46 -3.83 -2.69 0.71
N ALA A 47 -4.99 -2.23 0.24
CA ALA A 47 -5.49 -0.87 0.43
C ALA A 47 -6.98 -0.93 0.78
N GLN A 48 -7.54 0.18 1.24
CA GLN A 48 -8.96 0.32 1.52
C GLN A 48 -9.43 1.73 1.17
N ARG A 49 -10.71 1.87 0.81
CA ARG A 49 -11.35 3.18 0.69
C ARG A 49 -11.68 3.70 2.09
N VAL A 50 -11.49 4.99 2.30
CA VAL A 50 -11.90 5.65 3.55
C VAL A 50 -13.42 5.87 3.51
N ALA A 51 -14.13 5.48 4.58
CA ALA A 51 -15.59 5.44 4.60
C ALA A 51 -16.24 6.80 4.31
N ASP A 52 -15.74 7.87 4.94
CA ASP A 52 -16.28 9.22 4.80
C ASP A 52 -15.70 10.00 3.61
N ALA A 53 -14.79 9.39 2.84
CA ALA A 53 -14.10 10.02 1.73
C ALA A 53 -13.85 9.00 0.60
N PRO A 54 -14.83 8.77 -0.30
CA PRO A 54 -14.77 7.69 -1.30
C PRO A 54 -13.70 7.88 -2.37
N THR A 55 -13.11 9.08 -2.48
CA THR A 55 -11.96 9.40 -3.33
C THR A 55 -10.63 9.15 -2.63
N VAL A 56 -10.64 8.84 -1.33
CA VAL A 56 -9.46 8.66 -0.49
C VAL A 56 -9.22 7.18 -0.22
N TYR A 57 -7.95 6.79 -0.34
CA TYR A 57 -7.48 5.43 -0.11
C TYR A 57 -6.44 5.44 1.01
N ALA A 58 -6.52 4.46 1.89
CA ALA A 58 -5.54 4.22 2.94
C ALA A 58 -4.86 2.87 2.69
N ILE A 59 -3.60 2.76 3.10
CA ILE A 59 -2.91 1.46 3.16
C ILE A 59 -3.52 0.61 4.29
N THR A 60 -3.52 -0.72 4.12
CA THR A 60 -3.91 -1.64 5.19
C THR A 60 -2.68 -2.21 5.90
N SER A 61 -2.89 -2.91 7.02
CA SER A 61 -1.80 -3.66 7.67
C SER A 61 -1.14 -4.69 6.74
N ASP A 62 -1.90 -5.30 5.84
CA ASP A 62 -1.37 -6.23 4.85
C ASP A 62 -0.61 -5.51 3.72
N GLY A 63 -1.02 -4.28 3.37
CA GLY A 63 -0.22 -3.38 2.55
C GLY A 63 1.16 -3.10 3.14
N TYR A 64 1.21 -2.82 4.45
CA TYR A 64 2.47 -2.66 5.19
C TYR A 64 3.30 -3.93 5.16
N ARG A 65 2.70 -5.11 5.38
CA ARG A 65 3.42 -6.39 5.31
C ARG A 65 4.02 -6.64 3.93
N CYS A 66 3.28 -6.32 2.87
CA CYS A 66 3.76 -6.44 1.50
C CYS A 66 4.97 -5.53 1.20
N ILE A 67 5.09 -4.36 1.86
CA ILE A 67 6.19 -3.42 1.65
C ILE A 67 7.35 -3.66 2.62
N TYR A 68 7.07 -3.81 3.91
CA TYR A 68 8.07 -3.80 4.98
C TYR A 68 8.28 -5.16 5.64
N GLY A 69 7.48 -6.17 5.28
CA GLY A 69 7.52 -7.49 5.92
C GLY A 69 6.91 -7.51 7.33
N MET A 70 6.29 -6.41 7.77
CA MET A 70 5.67 -6.25 9.09
C MET A 70 4.40 -5.41 8.98
N SER A 71 3.54 -5.47 9.99
CA SER A 71 2.31 -4.67 10.07
C SER A 71 2.59 -3.18 10.27
N GLN A 72 1.56 -2.36 10.10
CA GLN A 72 1.64 -0.92 10.33
C GLN A 72 2.03 -0.59 11.77
N ALA A 73 1.40 -1.24 12.75
CA ALA A 73 1.67 -1.00 14.16
C ALA A 73 3.12 -1.37 14.54
N GLU A 74 3.65 -2.46 13.99
CA GLU A 74 5.06 -2.84 14.17
C GLU A 74 5.98 -1.79 13.56
N PHE A 75 5.70 -1.32 12.34
CA PHE A 75 6.49 -0.30 11.66
C PHE A 75 6.47 1.05 12.40
N GLU A 76 5.32 1.46 12.95
CA GLU A 76 5.15 2.70 13.71
C GLU A 76 5.79 2.64 15.09
N ALA A 77 5.90 1.45 15.69
CA ALA A 77 6.61 1.24 16.94
C ALA A 77 8.14 1.44 16.82
N HIS A 78 8.70 1.37 15.60
CA HIS A 78 10.10 1.69 15.38
C HIS A 78 10.35 3.20 15.52
N PRO A 79 11.41 3.62 16.25
CA PRO A 79 11.78 5.03 16.32
C PRO A 79 12.15 5.53 14.93
N ALA A 80 11.87 6.81 14.65
CA ALA A 80 11.96 7.37 13.30
C ALA A 80 13.34 7.19 12.63
N ASN A 81 14.41 7.15 13.41
CA ASN A 81 15.79 6.93 12.96
C ASN A 81 16.16 5.45 12.74
N ALA A 82 15.31 4.50 13.12
CA ALA A 82 15.53 3.06 12.99
C ALA A 82 14.40 2.36 12.22
N LYS A 83 13.61 3.11 11.44
CA LYS A 83 12.59 2.52 10.57
C LYS A 83 13.27 1.63 9.51
N PRO A 84 12.82 0.38 9.34
CA PRO A 84 13.42 -0.53 8.38
C PRO A 84 13.25 -0.02 6.95
N PRO A 85 14.23 -0.27 6.06
CA PRO A 85 14.04 0.01 4.65
C PRO A 85 12.92 -0.87 4.07
N PRO A 86 12.20 -0.40 3.03
CA PRO A 86 11.15 -1.20 2.42
C PRO A 86 11.75 -2.45 1.75
N LEU A 87 11.29 -3.63 2.18
CA LEU A 87 11.62 -4.95 1.63
C LEU A 87 11.04 -5.17 0.23
N ARG A 88 9.93 -4.50 -0.08
CA ARG A 88 9.32 -4.44 -1.42
C ARG A 88 9.04 -5.84 -2.00
N GLN A 89 8.30 -6.68 -1.26
CA GLN A 89 8.01 -8.04 -1.69
C GLN A 89 7.27 -8.10 -3.03
N TRP A 90 6.41 -7.09 -3.31
CA TRP A 90 5.66 -6.94 -4.55
C TRP A 90 4.88 -8.19 -5.00
N GLN A 91 4.52 -9.03 -4.03
CA GLN A 91 3.72 -10.22 -4.22
C GLN A 91 2.81 -10.38 -3.00
N TRP A 92 1.53 -10.68 -3.24
CA TRP A 92 0.58 -10.89 -2.16
C TRP A 92 -0.45 -11.99 -2.47
N PRO A 93 -0.84 -12.84 -1.50
CA PRO A 93 -0.16 -13.03 -0.20
C PRO A 93 1.30 -13.50 -0.36
N PRO A 94 2.15 -13.35 0.67
CA PRO A 94 3.54 -13.80 0.60
C PRO A 94 3.60 -15.30 0.37
N VAL A 95 4.58 -15.75 -0.42
CA VAL A 95 4.84 -17.18 -0.60
C VAL A 95 5.56 -17.67 0.66
N ALA A 96 5.05 -18.74 1.25
CA ALA A 96 5.64 -19.40 2.42
C ALA A 96 7.00 -20.02 2.11
#